data_AF-A0A7W1IK05-F1
#
_entry.id   AF-A0A7W1IK05-F1
#
_cell.length_a   1.000
_cell.length_b   1.000
_cell.length_c   1.000
_cell.angle_alpha   90.00
_cell.angle_beta   90.00
_cell.angle_gamma   90.00
#
_symmetry.space_group_name_H-M   'P 1'
#
loop_
_entity.id
_entity.type
_entity.pdbx_description
1 polymer ?
#
loop_
_entity_poly.entity_id
_entity_poly.type
_entity_poly.pdbx_seq_one_letter_code
_entity_poly.pdbx_strand_id
1 'polypeptide(L)'
;MAEGSGTLYVVSTPIGHMGDFSFRAVETLRSVATVLAEDTRHSRHLLDRYAIATPLASYHEHNEAKSTPALMTRLLAGESLALISDAGTPLLSDPGARLVNAAIAAGVRVTPVPGASALLAALVASGLVADRFTFYGFLPRRGAARREVVGELAALRHVAVLYEA
;
A
#
# COMPACT_ATOMS: atom_id res chain seq x y z
N MET A 1 0.33 -21.46 -8.44
CA MET A 1 -0.50 -20.97 -7.33
C MET A 1 -0.79 -22.16 -6.43
N ALA A 2 -0.70 -22.00 -5.11
CA ALA A 2 -1.08 -23.08 -4.20
C ALA A 2 -2.59 -23.34 -4.30
N GLU A 3 -2.96 -24.52 -4.76
CA GLU A 3 -4.36 -24.94 -4.93
C GLU A 3 -5.06 -24.92 -3.55
N GLY A 4 -6.19 -24.22 -3.43
CA GLY A 4 -6.91 -24.05 -2.16
C GLY A 4 -6.44 -22.89 -1.26
N SER A 5 -5.38 -22.15 -1.61
CA SER A 5 -4.98 -20.95 -0.87
C SER A 5 -5.88 -19.75 -1.11
N GLY A 6 -5.95 -18.84 -0.13
CA GLY A 6 -6.66 -17.58 -0.22
C GLY A 6 -5.92 -16.55 -1.09
N THR A 7 -6.45 -15.34 -1.15
CA THR A 7 -5.83 -14.22 -1.87
C THR A 7 -5.46 -13.09 -0.91
N LEU A 8 -4.24 -12.57 -1.05
CA LEU A 8 -3.84 -11.31 -0.44
C LEU A 8 -4.18 -10.16 -1.40
N TYR A 9 -5.16 -9.35 -1.05
CA TYR A 9 -5.50 -8.15 -1.81
C TYR A 9 -4.68 -6.97 -1.32
N VAL A 10 -4.12 -6.19 -2.23
CA VAL A 10 -3.44 -4.93 -1.91
C VAL A 10 -4.32 -3.79 -2.40
N VAL A 11 -4.99 -3.09 -1.49
CA VAL A 11 -6.13 -2.21 -1.83
C VAL A 11 -5.78 -0.76 -1.55
N SER A 12 -5.86 0.08 -2.58
CA SER A 12 -5.62 1.52 -2.41
C SER A 12 -6.78 2.22 -1.70
N THR A 13 -6.47 3.12 -0.78
CA THR A 13 -7.42 3.96 -0.03
C THR A 13 -7.38 5.41 -0.53
N PRO A 14 -8.41 6.24 -0.22
CA PRO A 14 -8.41 7.65 -0.59
C PRO A 14 -7.21 8.44 -0.02
N ILE A 15 -6.78 9.48 -0.74
CA ILE A 15 -5.68 10.39 -0.33
C ILE A 15 -6.17 11.77 0.15
N GLY A 16 -7.46 11.89 0.49
CA GLY A 16 -8.05 13.15 0.99
C GLY A 16 -9.50 13.38 0.57
N HIS A 17 -9.93 12.80 -0.55
CA HIS A 17 -11.31 12.90 -1.02
C HIS A 17 -11.98 11.53 -1.03
N MET A 18 -13.06 11.37 -0.26
CA MET A 18 -13.69 10.06 -0.06
C MET A 18 -14.23 9.46 -1.37
N GLY A 19 -14.67 10.29 -2.32
CA GLY A 19 -15.15 9.84 -3.63
C GLY A 19 -14.10 9.11 -4.48
N ASP A 20 -12.82 9.14 -4.09
CA ASP A 20 -11.74 8.44 -4.80
C ASP A 20 -11.62 6.96 -4.40
N PHE A 21 -12.54 6.47 -3.55
CA PHE A 21 -12.59 5.07 -3.19
C PHE A 21 -13.36 4.26 -4.23
N SER A 22 -12.68 3.31 -4.88
CA SER A 22 -13.29 2.55 -5.98
C SER A 22 -14.35 1.56 -5.49
N PHE A 23 -15.38 1.31 -6.31
CA PHE A 23 -16.38 0.27 -6.01
C PHE A 23 -15.72 -1.10 -5.76
N ARG A 24 -14.71 -1.45 -6.58
CA ARG A 24 -13.95 -2.69 -6.42
C ARG A 24 -13.21 -2.76 -5.07
N ALA A 25 -12.67 -1.65 -4.58
CA ALA A 25 -12.06 -1.60 -3.26
C ALA A 25 -13.10 -1.91 -2.17
N VAL A 26 -14.26 -1.25 -2.19
CA VAL A 26 -15.34 -1.48 -1.23
C VAL A 26 -15.80 -2.95 -1.25
N GLU A 27 -16.05 -3.51 -2.43
CA GLU A 27 -16.46 -4.92 -2.58
C GLU A 27 -15.39 -5.90 -2.09
N THR A 28 -14.12 -5.64 -2.42
CA THR A 28 -13.00 -6.47 -1.96
C THR A 28 -12.90 -6.44 -0.45
N LEU A 29 -12.96 -5.26 0.17
CA LEU A 29 -12.85 -5.15 1.61
C LEU A 29 -14.04 -5.78 2.34
N ARG A 30 -15.22 -5.85 1.73
CA ARG A 30 -16.39 -6.58 2.27
C ARG A 30 -16.29 -8.10 2.17
N SER A 31 -15.47 -8.63 1.25
CA SER A 31 -15.41 -10.08 0.98
C SER A 31 -14.25 -10.80 1.67
N VAL A 32 -13.21 -10.07 2.08
CA VAL A 32 -12.06 -10.65 2.80
C VAL A 32 -12.39 -10.96 4.26
N ALA A 33 -11.66 -11.89 4.86
CA ALA A 33 -11.84 -12.27 6.26
C ALA A 33 -11.29 -11.20 7.24
N THR A 34 -10.28 -10.44 6.83
CA THR A 34 -9.67 -9.39 7.66
C THR A 34 -9.01 -8.33 6.79
N VAL A 35 -9.12 -7.07 7.21
CA VAL A 35 -8.41 -5.93 6.66
C VAL A 35 -7.22 -5.61 7.57
N LEU A 36 -6.02 -5.55 6.99
CA LEU A 36 -4.75 -5.23 7.62
C LEU A 36 -4.45 -3.77 7.36
N ALA A 37 -4.25 -2.98 8.42
CA ALA A 37 -4.04 -1.55 8.34
C ALA A 37 -2.91 -1.09 9.27
N GLU A 38 -2.23 -0.01 8.92
CA GLU A 38 -1.21 0.62 9.75
C GLU A 38 -1.84 1.19 11.04
N ASP A 39 -2.75 2.15 10.90
CA ASP A 39 -3.60 2.63 12.00
C ASP A 39 -5.05 2.14 11.83
N THR A 40 -5.45 1.22 12.70
CA THR A 40 -6.81 0.65 12.69
C THR A 40 -7.88 1.66 13.11
N ARG A 41 -7.54 2.71 13.87
CA ARG A 41 -8.49 3.76 14.27
C ARG A 41 -8.79 4.67 13.08
N HIS A 42 -7.74 5.08 12.36
CA HIS A 42 -7.89 5.85 11.12
C HIS A 42 -8.68 5.06 10.07
N SER A 43 -8.26 3.82 9.82
CA SER A 43 -8.92 2.93 8.88
C SER A 43 -10.36 2.59 9.29
N ARG A 44 -10.68 2.58 10.59
CA ARG A 44 -12.06 2.31 11.03
C ARG A 44 -13.03 3.36 10.51
N HIS A 45 -12.66 4.64 10.56
CA HIS A 45 -13.49 5.73 10.04
C HIS A 45 -13.77 5.58 8.53
N LEU A 46 -12.76 5.18 7.75
CA LEU A 46 -12.94 4.88 6.33
C LEU A 46 -13.95 3.75 6.14
N LEU A 47 -13.76 2.61 6.80
CA LEU A 47 -14.62 1.45 6.60
C LEU A 47 -16.06 1.71 7.08
N ASP A 48 -16.26 2.43 8.17
CA ASP A 48 -17.60 2.77 8.69
C ASP A 48 -18.38 3.63 7.68
N ARG A 49 -17.73 4.60 7.03
CA ARG A 49 -18.34 5.44 6.00
C ARG A 49 -18.87 4.64 4.81
N TYR A 50 -18.23 3.52 4.50
CA TYR A 50 -18.61 2.62 3.41
C TYR A 50 -19.39 1.39 3.89
N ALA A 51 -19.82 1.36 5.15
CA ALA A 51 -20.53 0.22 5.76
C ALA A 51 -19.79 -1.11 5.55
N ILE A 52 -18.48 -1.11 5.77
CA ILE A 52 -17.62 -2.30 5.70
C ILE A 52 -17.46 -2.87 7.11
N ALA A 53 -18.16 -3.98 7.38
CA ALA A 53 -18.17 -4.65 8.69
C ALA A 53 -16.96 -5.56 8.94
N THR A 54 -16.09 -5.73 7.93
CA THR A 54 -14.94 -6.63 8.01
C THR A 54 -14.00 -6.27 9.16
N PRO A 55 -13.54 -7.26 9.94
CA PRO A 55 -12.62 -7.03 11.05
C PRO A 55 -11.31 -6.36 10.60
N LEU A 56 -10.82 -5.42 11.41
CA LEU A 56 -9.51 -4.79 11.24
C LEU A 56 -8.47 -5.46 12.13
N ALA A 57 -7.26 -5.62 11.62
CA ALA A 57 -6.08 -5.99 12.39
C ALA A 57 -4.92 -5.04 12.06
N SER A 58 -4.13 -4.71 13.06
CA SER A 58 -2.98 -3.80 12.88
C SER A 58 -1.82 -4.55 12.21
N TYR A 59 -1.26 -3.95 11.16
CA TYR A 59 -0.07 -4.40 10.46
C TYR A 59 0.76 -3.19 10.06
N HIS A 60 1.87 -2.96 10.76
CA HIS A 60 2.73 -1.79 10.62
C HIS A 60 4.20 -2.18 10.80
N GLU A 61 5.13 -1.29 10.45
CA GLU A 61 6.58 -1.58 10.40
C GLU A 61 7.13 -2.29 11.65
N HIS A 62 6.70 -1.87 12.85
CA HIS A 62 7.17 -2.45 14.11
C HIS A 62 6.64 -3.86 14.41
N ASN A 63 5.56 -4.32 13.77
CA ASN A 63 4.94 -5.61 14.06
C ASN A 63 5.01 -6.62 12.91
N GLU A 64 5.39 -6.19 11.69
CA GLU A 64 5.32 -7.04 10.50
C GLU A 64 6.03 -8.38 10.69
N ALA A 65 7.24 -8.36 11.25
CA ALA A 65 8.06 -9.55 11.47
C ALA A 65 7.36 -10.58 12.36
N LYS A 66 6.62 -10.12 13.37
CA LYS A 66 5.88 -10.96 14.31
C LYS A 66 4.54 -11.41 13.73
N SER A 67 3.83 -10.54 13.01
CA SER A 67 2.47 -10.82 12.51
C SER A 67 2.45 -11.67 11.25
N THR A 68 3.47 -11.54 10.39
CA THR A 68 3.50 -12.19 9.06
C THR A 68 3.33 -13.71 9.12
N PRO A 69 4.01 -14.47 10.00
CA PRO A 69 3.85 -15.93 10.03
C PRO A 69 2.39 -16.37 10.24
N ALA A 70 1.68 -15.75 11.18
CA ALA A 70 0.29 -16.09 11.48
C ALA A 70 -0.66 -15.72 10.32
N LEU A 71 -0.43 -14.58 9.66
CA LEU A 71 -1.21 -14.17 8.49
C LEU A 71 -0.98 -15.10 7.30
N MET A 72 0.26 -15.58 7.12
CA MET A 72 0.59 -16.56 6.09
C MET A 72 -0.10 -17.91 6.35
N THR A 73 -0.19 -18.37 7.61
CA THR A 73 -0.95 -19.57 7.94
C THR A 73 -2.41 -19.44 7.52
N ARG A 74 -3.05 -18.29 7.75
CA ARG A 74 -4.43 -18.02 7.34
C ARG A 74 -4.60 -18.01 5.83
N LEU A 75 -3.71 -17.32 5.11
CA LEU A 75 -3.70 -17.27 3.64
C LEU A 75 -3.56 -18.68 3.05
N LEU A 76 -2.66 -19.50 3.58
CA LEU A 76 -2.46 -20.87 3.14
C LEU A 76 -3.64 -21.78 3.45
N ALA A 77 -4.41 -21.47 4.50
CA ALA A 77 -5.64 -22.17 4.87
C ALA A 77 -6.87 -21.78 4.02
N GLY A 78 -6.73 -20.88 3.05
CA GLY A 78 -7.82 -20.47 2.16
C GLY A 78 -8.45 -19.12 2.50
N GLU A 79 -8.10 -18.50 3.63
CA GLU A 79 -8.65 -17.19 4.00
C GLU A 79 -8.06 -16.08 3.14
N SER A 80 -8.93 -15.24 2.57
CA SER A 80 -8.47 -14.04 1.86
C SER A 80 -8.34 -12.86 2.82
N LEU A 81 -7.27 -12.08 2.67
CA LEU A 81 -6.95 -10.92 3.50
C LEU A 81 -6.77 -9.69 2.60
N ALA A 82 -7.04 -8.49 3.10
CA ALA A 82 -6.69 -7.24 2.41
C ALA A 82 -5.65 -6.46 3.20
N LEU A 83 -4.65 -5.92 2.52
CA LEU A 83 -3.72 -4.92 3.04
C LEU A 83 -4.13 -3.55 2.49
N ILE A 84 -4.32 -2.57 3.38
CA ILE A 84 -4.57 -1.17 3.06
C ILE A 84 -3.49 -0.29 3.71
N SER A 85 -3.28 0.91 3.17
CA SER A 85 -2.52 1.98 3.81
C SER A 85 -3.47 3.05 4.33
N ASP A 86 -2.97 3.91 5.22
CA ASP A 86 -3.75 5.01 5.77
C ASP A 86 -4.20 5.99 4.68
N ALA A 87 -3.40 6.14 3.62
CA ALA A 87 -3.77 6.90 2.42
C ALA A 87 -3.04 6.37 1.18
N GLY A 88 -3.78 6.20 0.08
CA GLY A 88 -3.20 5.89 -1.22
C GLY A 88 -2.94 4.41 -1.45
N THR A 89 -1.91 4.10 -2.24
CA THR A 89 -1.58 2.72 -2.62
C THR A 89 -0.58 2.14 -1.61
N PRO A 90 -0.89 1.00 -0.96
CA PRO A 90 0.04 0.36 -0.03
C PRO A 90 1.38 0.03 -0.70
N LEU A 91 2.43 -0.11 0.10
CA LEU A 91 3.82 -0.37 -0.30
C LEU A 91 4.56 0.84 -0.94
N LEU A 92 3.90 1.98 -1.15
CA LEU A 92 4.54 3.22 -1.62
C LEU A 92 4.90 4.12 -0.43
N SER A 93 6.02 3.80 0.22
CA SER A 93 6.45 4.40 1.49
C SER A 93 5.60 4.01 2.70
N ASP A 94 4.88 2.90 2.59
CA ASP A 94 4.03 2.30 3.62
C ASP A 94 4.52 0.88 3.99
N PRO A 95 4.13 0.34 5.17
CA PRO A 95 4.32 -1.06 5.54
C PRO A 95 3.63 -2.05 4.58
N GLY A 96 4.02 -3.32 4.64
CA GLY A 96 3.36 -4.42 3.90
C GLY A 96 4.30 -5.30 3.08
N ALA A 97 5.51 -4.82 2.76
CA ALA A 97 6.41 -5.49 1.83
C ALA A 97 6.79 -6.90 2.31
N ARG A 98 6.94 -7.09 3.62
CA ARG A 98 7.25 -8.40 4.19
C ARG A 98 6.14 -9.43 3.91
N LEU A 99 4.88 -9.07 4.13
CA LEU A 99 3.76 -9.96 3.89
C LEU A 99 3.59 -10.27 2.40
N VAL A 100 3.70 -9.25 1.54
CA VAL A 100 3.61 -9.44 0.08
C VAL A 100 4.72 -10.38 -0.42
N ASN A 101 5.95 -10.16 0.03
CA ASN A 101 7.08 -11.03 -0.34
C ASN A 101 6.88 -12.46 0.16
N ALA A 102 6.40 -12.64 1.39
CA ALA A 102 6.10 -13.97 1.94
C ALA A 102 4.97 -14.67 1.16
N ALA A 103 3.92 -13.95 0.77
CA ALA A 103 2.83 -14.47 -0.04
C ALA A 103 3.32 -14.92 -1.42
N ILE A 104 4.11 -14.08 -2.10
CA ILE A 104 4.70 -14.41 -3.40
C ILE A 104 5.61 -15.66 -3.28
N ALA A 105 6.49 -15.69 -2.28
CA ALA A 105 7.41 -16.81 -2.06
C ALA A 105 6.67 -18.13 -1.79
N ALA A 106 5.51 -18.08 -1.12
CA ALA A 106 4.67 -19.24 -0.84
C ALA A 106 3.70 -19.59 -1.98
N GLY A 107 3.69 -18.85 -3.10
CA GLY A 107 2.78 -19.07 -4.22
C GLY A 107 1.31 -18.71 -3.93
N VAL A 108 1.06 -17.92 -2.88
CA VAL A 108 -0.23 -17.30 -2.58
C VAL A 108 -0.49 -16.19 -3.58
N ARG A 109 -1.74 -16.09 -4.07
CA ARG A 109 -2.10 -15.04 -5.02
C ARG A 109 -2.05 -13.67 -4.33
N VAL A 110 -1.30 -12.74 -4.91
CA VAL A 110 -1.33 -11.32 -4.55
C VAL A 110 -2.07 -10.56 -5.64
N THR A 111 -3.17 -9.89 -5.29
CA THR A 111 -4.03 -9.17 -6.25
C THR A 111 -4.09 -7.68 -5.92
N PRO A 112 -3.51 -6.80 -6.76
CA PRO A 112 -3.63 -5.36 -6.55
C PRO A 112 -5.04 -4.88 -6.92
N VAL A 113 -5.62 -4.02 -6.08
CA VAL A 113 -6.82 -3.23 -6.35
C VAL A 113 -6.40 -1.77 -6.53
N PRO A 114 -6.43 -1.25 -7.77
CA PRO A 114 -5.99 0.10 -8.06
C PRO A 114 -6.96 1.12 -7.43
N GLY A 115 -6.45 2.32 -7.21
CA GLY A 115 -7.19 3.44 -6.66
C GLY A 115 -6.30 4.68 -6.60
N ALA A 116 -6.57 5.55 -5.63
CA ALA A 116 -5.86 6.81 -5.49
C ALA A 116 -4.35 6.60 -5.24
N SER A 117 -3.53 7.43 -5.90
CA SER A 117 -2.08 7.48 -5.75
C SER A 117 -1.63 8.93 -5.81
N ALA A 118 -1.08 9.45 -4.72
CA ALA A 118 -0.62 10.83 -4.63
C ALA A 118 0.48 11.13 -5.65
N LEU A 119 1.43 10.19 -5.82
CA LEU A 119 2.46 10.24 -6.86
C LEU A 119 1.87 10.41 -8.27
N LEU A 120 0.94 9.55 -8.68
CA LEU A 120 0.40 9.60 -10.04
C LEU A 120 -0.45 10.85 -10.24
N ALA A 121 -1.26 11.23 -9.25
CA ALA A 121 -2.08 12.44 -9.29
C ALA A 121 -1.21 13.70 -9.49
N ALA A 122 -0.11 13.81 -8.74
CA ALA A 122 0.84 14.91 -8.89
C ALA A 122 1.52 14.89 -10.26
N LEU A 123 1.98 13.71 -10.70
CA LEU A 123 2.72 13.57 -11.96
C LEU A 123 1.87 13.99 -13.17
N VAL A 124 0.63 13.51 -13.28
CA VAL A 124 -0.24 13.82 -14.43
C VAL A 124 -0.71 15.28 -14.46
N ALA A 125 -0.77 15.94 -13.31
CA ALA A 125 -1.12 17.35 -13.19
C ALA A 125 0.10 18.30 -13.30
N SER A 126 1.33 17.77 -13.31
CA SER A 126 2.56 18.56 -13.22
C SER A 126 2.90 19.39 -14.47
N GLY A 127 2.33 19.05 -15.63
CA GLY A 127 2.73 19.63 -16.92
C GLY A 127 4.10 19.17 -17.43
N LEU A 128 4.77 18.26 -16.72
CA LEU A 128 6.05 17.69 -17.15
C LEU A 128 5.84 16.54 -18.15
N VAL A 129 6.72 16.45 -19.15
CA VAL A 129 6.76 15.29 -20.06
C VAL A 129 7.42 14.13 -19.32
N ALA A 130 6.61 13.17 -18.88
CA ALA A 130 7.01 12.09 -17.98
C ALA A 130 7.02 10.71 -18.66
N ASP A 131 7.61 10.59 -19.85
CA ASP A 131 7.77 9.29 -20.55
C ASP A 131 8.59 8.30 -19.71
N ARG A 132 9.52 8.83 -18.93
CA ARG A 132 10.29 8.13 -17.91
C ARG A 132 10.27 8.98 -16.65
N PHE A 133 10.07 8.33 -15.51
CA PHE A 133 10.20 8.99 -14.21
C PHE A 133 10.79 8.04 -13.18
N THR A 134 11.32 8.61 -12.10
CA THR A 134 11.74 7.86 -10.92
C THR A 134 11.01 8.36 -9.69
N PHE A 135 10.44 7.43 -8.92
CA PHE A 135 9.93 7.72 -7.59
C PHE A 135 11.01 7.46 -6.55
N TYR A 136 11.32 8.45 -5.73
CA TYR A 136 12.35 8.38 -4.68
C TYR A 136 11.80 8.20 -3.26
N GLY A 137 10.48 8.24 -3.06
CA GLY A 137 9.90 8.26 -1.72
C GLY A 137 10.31 9.51 -0.95
N PHE A 138 10.61 9.37 0.33
CA PHE A 138 11.04 10.46 1.21
C PHE A 138 12.56 10.60 1.25
N LEU A 139 13.04 11.84 1.25
CA LEU A 139 14.47 12.12 1.41
C LEU A 139 14.94 11.93 2.86
N PRO A 140 16.22 11.59 3.09
CA PRO A 140 16.80 11.69 4.42
C PRO A 140 16.60 13.09 5.01
N ARG A 141 16.19 13.17 6.28
CA ARG A 141 15.78 14.45 6.91
C ARG A 141 16.83 15.56 6.83
N ARG A 142 18.13 15.23 6.90
CA ARG A 142 19.25 16.19 6.89
C ARG A 142 20.61 15.51 6.69
N GLY A 143 21.65 16.33 6.53
CA GLY A 143 23.04 15.89 6.59
C GLY A 143 23.62 15.39 5.27
N ALA A 144 24.69 14.60 5.36
CA ALA A 144 25.43 14.09 4.20
C ALA A 144 24.55 13.21 3.31
N ALA A 145 23.78 12.29 3.90
CA ALA A 145 22.88 11.41 3.16
C ALA A 145 21.86 12.19 2.31
N ARG A 146 21.29 13.29 2.82
CA ARG A 146 20.38 14.13 2.03
C ARG A 146 21.08 14.79 0.85
N ARG A 147 22.31 15.30 1.06
CA ARG A 147 23.09 15.95 -0.01
C ARG A 147 23.46 14.96 -1.11
N GLU A 148 23.79 13.74 -0.74
CA GLU A 148 24.09 12.65 -1.67
C GLU A 148 22.89 12.34 -2.57
N VAL A 149 21.71 12.08 -1.98
CA VAL A 149 20.49 11.81 -2.75
C VAL A 149 20.09 13.02 -3.63
N VAL A 150 20.25 14.25 -3.15
CA VAL A 150 20.01 15.46 -3.98
C VAL A 150 20.99 15.53 -5.16
N GLY A 151 22.25 15.12 -4.96
CA GLY A 151 23.23 15.03 -6.04
C GLY A 151 22.83 14.00 -7.09
N GLU A 152 22.36 12.83 -6.67
CA GLU A 152 21.81 11.80 -7.57
C GLU A 152 20.62 12.32 -8.37
N LEU A 153 19.66 12.96 -7.69
CA LEU A 153 18.47 13.55 -8.31
C LEU A 153 18.82 14.62 -9.35
N ALA A 154 19.80 15.48 -9.04
CA ALA A 154 20.26 16.52 -9.96
C ALA A 154 20.94 15.96 -11.23
N ALA A 155 21.45 14.73 -11.17
CA ALA A 155 22.07 14.05 -12.31
C ALA A 155 21.05 13.32 -13.20
N LEU A 156 19.79 13.18 -12.78
CA LEU A 156 18.75 12.52 -13.57
C LEU A 156 18.41 13.33 -14.82
N ARG A 157 18.15 12.62 -15.91
CA ARG A 157 17.76 13.20 -17.21
C ARG A 157 16.26 13.09 -17.49
N HIS A 158 15.48 12.74 -16.47
CA HIS A 158 14.06 12.45 -16.54
C HIS A 158 13.38 12.89 -15.24
N VAL A 159 12.05 12.88 -15.22
CA VAL A 159 11.27 13.42 -14.08
C VAL A 159 11.55 12.63 -12.81
N ALA A 160 11.77 13.33 -11.70
CA ALA A 160 11.81 12.74 -10.36
C ALA A 160 10.56 13.15 -9.58
N VAL A 161 9.96 12.18 -8.89
CA VAL A 161 8.85 12.40 -7.96
C VAL A 161 9.31 11.99 -6.57
N LEU A 162 9.02 12.83 -5.59
CA LEU A 162 9.40 12.65 -4.19
C LEU A 162 8.26 13.08 -3.27
N TYR A 163 8.26 12.54 -2.06
CA TYR A 163 7.42 12.99 -0.96
C TYR A 163 8.27 13.80 0.03
N GLU A 164 7.63 14.74 0.73
CA GLU A 164 8.23 15.59 1.77
C GLU A 164 7.21 15.76 2.91
N ALA A 165 7.69 15.91 4.15
CA ALA A 165 6.87 15.97 5.37
C ALA A 165 7.05 17.30 6.13
#